data_AF-A0AAD7C8D7-F1
#
_entry.id   AF-A0AAD7C8D7-F1
#
_cell.length_a   1.000
_cell.length_b   1.000
_cell.length_c   1.000
_cell.angle_alpha   90.00
_cell.angle_beta   90.00
_cell.angle_gamma   90.00
#
_symmetry.space_group_name_H-M   'P 1'
#
loop_
_entity.id
_entity.type
_entity.pdbx_description
1 polymer ?
#
loop_
_entity_poly.entity_id
_entity_poly.type
_entity_poly.pdbx_seq_one_letter_code
_entity_poly.pdbx_strand_id
1 'polypeptide(L)'
;MEQMRAGAVLAYCTCPIEDEDCGCGHVFIIQANDTIVKLPETCGLGPYARVVSLEPHPNQAILSTDHAARKRSTDRVYSLIFDYLFTDIAEENGPVCMRADMTDMPGYWDAIIDSSPDDPTAPLRKRDLNFHSPRALEK
;
A
#
# COMPACT_ATOMS: atom_id res chain seq x y z
N MET A 1 21.12 18.15 -2.04
CA MET A 1 20.24 17.16 -1.37
C MET A 1 18.88 17.35 -1.98
N GLU A 2 18.50 16.42 -2.84
CA GLU A 2 17.36 16.53 -3.73
C GLU A 2 16.07 16.38 -2.92
N GLN A 3 15.20 17.38 -3.02
CA GLN A 3 13.87 17.38 -2.43
C GLN A 3 13.09 16.16 -2.97
N MET A 4 13.01 15.06 -2.22
CA MET A 4 12.02 14.02 -2.51
C MET A 4 10.65 14.67 -2.31
N ARG A 5 10.02 15.05 -3.42
CA ARG A 5 8.88 15.95 -3.43
C ARG A 5 7.66 15.25 -2.83
N ALA A 6 7.12 15.83 -1.76
CA ALA A 6 5.78 15.52 -1.31
C ALA A 6 4.78 15.73 -2.45
N GLY A 7 3.86 14.79 -2.63
CA GLY A 7 2.74 14.87 -3.56
C GLY A 7 1.49 15.40 -2.85
N ALA A 8 0.65 16.11 -3.59
CA ALA A 8 -0.65 16.58 -3.11
C ALA A 8 -1.73 16.19 -4.12
N VAL A 9 -2.76 15.50 -3.66
CA VAL A 9 -3.88 15.01 -4.49
C VAL A 9 -5.20 15.12 -3.74
N LEU A 10 -6.30 15.04 -4.49
CA LEU A 10 -7.62 14.88 -3.91
C LEU A 10 -7.90 13.39 -3.71
N ALA A 11 -8.47 13.03 -2.56
CA ALA A 11 -8.83 11.67 -2.21
C ALA A 11 -10.30 11.57 -1.80
N TYR A 12 -10.91 10.41 -2.05
CA TYR A 12 -12.28 10.08 -1.63
C TYR A 12 -12.45 8.57 -1.54
N CYS A 13 -13.41 8.11 -0.73
CA CYS A 13 -13.77 6.70 -0.63
C CYS A 13 -14.69 6.30 -1.81
N THR A 14 -14.45 5.14 -2.41
CA THR A 14 -15.35 4.55 -3.41
C THR A 14 -16.34 3.56 -2.79
N CYS A 15 -16.01 3.01 -1.63
CA CYS A 15 -16.85 2.10 -0.85
C CYS A 15 -17.31 2.77 0.45
N PRO A 16 -18.31 2.20 1.16
CA PRO A 16 -18.59 2.60 2.54
C PRO A 16 -17.32 2.59 3.39
N ILE A 17 -17.18 3.61 4.25
CA ILE A 17 -15.98 3.76 5.09
C ILE A 17 -15.76 2.57 6.03
N GLU A 18 -16.85 1.92 6.45
CA GLU A 18 -16.87 0.76 7.36
C GLU A 18 -16.77 -0.59 6.62
N ASP A 19 -16.66 -0.59 5.29
CA ASP A 19 -16.53 -1.81 4.50
C ASP A 19 -15.15 -2.45 4.75
N GLU A 20 -15.12 -3.72 5.14
CA GLU A 20 -13.89 -4.42 5.54
C GLU A 20 -12.97 -4.73 4.36
N ASP A 21 -13.53 -4.89 3.15
CA ASP A 21 -12.81 -5.33 1.96
C ASP A 21 -12.31 -4.17 1.11
N CYS A 22 -13.11 -3.10 0.97
CA CYS A 22 -12.81 -1.98 0.08
C CYS A 22 -13.01 -0.60 0.72
N GLY A 23 -13.37 -0.54 2.01
CA GLY A 23 -13.48 0.69 2.76
C GLY A 23 -12.14 1.38 3.00
N CYS A 24 -12.20 2.69 3.17
CA CYS A 24 -11.04 3.52 3.50
C CYS A 24 -10.94 3.80 5.01
N GLY A 25 -11.78 3.19 5.85
CA GLY A 25 -11.83 3.44 7.30
C GLY A 25 -10.51 3.19 8.02
N HIS A 26 -9.69 2.26 7.53
CA HIS A 26 -8.40 1.91 8.13
C HIS A 26 -7.41 3.08 8.22
N VAL A 27 -7.48 4.05 7.30
CA VAL A 27 -6.61 5.25 7.36
C VAL A 27 -6.96 6.17 8.53
N PHE A 28 -8.11 5.97 9.17
CA PHE A 28 -8.57 6.78 10.31
C PHE A 28 -8.44 6.05 11.65
N ILE A 29 -7.93 4.82 11.67
CA ILE A 29 -7.63 4.11 12.91
C ILE A 29 -6.44 4.79 13.56
N ILE A 30 -6.66 5.42 14.72
CA ILE A 30 -5.73 6.32 15.43
C ILE A 30 -5.59 7.68 14.73
N GLN A 31 -4.81 7.76 13.65
CA GLN A 31 -4.60 8.97 12.86
C GLN A 31 -4.15 8.62 11.44
N ALA A 32 -4.48 9.49 10.49
CA ALA A 32 -4.06 9.30 9.10
C ALA A 32 -2.56 9.57 8.88
N ASN A 33 -1.97 10.46 9.68
CA ASN A 33 -0.54 10.73 9.63
C ASN A 33 0.25 9.43 9.85
N ASP A 34 1.35 9.27 9.11
CA ASP A 34 2.24 8.10 9.09
C ASP A 34 1.62 6.80 8.59
N THR A 35 0.38 6.82 8.11
CA THR A 35 -0.20 5.64 7.47
C THR A 35 0.45 5.41 6.10
N ILE A 36 0.90 4.18 5.84
CA ILE A 36 1.37 3.77 4.51
C ILE A 36 0.15 3.37 3.68
N VAL A 37 -0.09 4.10 2.58
CA VAL A 37 -1.20 3.86 1.66
C VAL A 37 -0.68 3.37 0.32
N LYS A 38 -1.49 2.53 -0.35
CA LYS A 38 -1.24 2.18 -1.75
C LYS A 38 -1.85 3.24 -2.67
N LEU A 39 -1.04 3.89 -3.49
CA LEU A 39 -1.50 4.85 -4.49
C LEU A 39 -1.92 4.12 -5.79
N PRO A 40 -2.87 4.68 -6.56
CA PRO A 40 -3.14 4.23 -7.92
C PRO A 40 -1.88 4.28 -8.80
N GLU A 41 -1.76 3.41 -9.80
CA GLU A 41 -0.58 3.34 -10.69
C GLU A 41 -0.27 4.66 -11.41
N THR A 42 -1.29 5.48 -11.63
CA THR A 42 -1.18 6.79 -12.28
C THR A 42 -0.86 7.93 -11.30
N CYS A 43 -0.65 7.63 -10.01
CA CYS A 43 -0.47 8.61 -8.95
C CYS A 43 0.84 8.37 -8.18
N GLY A 44 1.70 9.38 -8.17
CA GLY A 44 2.98 9.31 -7.46
C GLY A 44 4.08 8.52 -8.20
N LEU A 45 5.20 8.30 -7.53
CA LEU A 45 6.40 7.63 -8.04
C LEU A 45 6.46 6.14 -7.74
N GLY A 46 5.63 5.66 -6.82
CA GLY A 46 5.68 4.29 -6.33
C GLY A 46 4.33 3.85 -5.80
N PRO A 47 4.11 2.54 -5.69
CA PRO A 47 2.82 2.00 -5.30
C PRO A 47 2.47 2.34 -3.86
N TYR A 48 3.46 2.57 -2.99
CA TYR A 48 3.25 2.90 -1.58
C TYR A 48 3.79 4.27 -1.26
N ALA A 49 3.05 5.04 -0.47
CA ALA A 49 3.43 6.34 0.03
C ALA A 49 3.03 6.50 1.48
N ARG A 50 3.74 7.35 2.22
CA ARG A 50 3.39 7.74 3.59
C ARG A 50 2.44 8.94 3.54
N VAL A 51 1.34 8.88 4.28
CA VAL A 51 0.44 10.01 4.46
C VAL A 51 1.09 11.02 5.40
N VAL A 52 1.31 12.24 4.91
CA VAL A 52 1.75 13.39 5.70
C VAL A 52 0.54 14.09 6.32
N SER A 53 -0.53 14.27 5.54
CA SER A 53 -1.80 14.77 6.05
C SER A 53 -2.98 14.32 5.19
N LEU A 54 -4.13 14.16 5.83
CA LEU A 54 -5.40 13.83 5.18
C LEU A 54 -6.52 14.64 5.84
N GLU A 55 -6.91 15.73 5.20
CA GLU A 55 -7.88 16.68 5.76
C GLU A 55 -9.07 16.87 4.84
N PRO A 56 -10.29 17.08 5.36
CA PRO A 56 -11.43 17.38 4.50
C PRO A 56 -11.18 18.64 3.66
N HIS A 57 -11.34 18.53 2.34
CA HIS A 57 -11.12 19.65 1.43
C HIS A 57 -12.21 20.72 1.66
N PRO A 58 -11.90 22.03 1.69
CA PRO A 58 -12.89 23.07 1.95
C PRO A 58 -13.99 23.13 0.88
N ASN A 59 -13.64 22.83 -0.37
CA ASN A 59 -14.61 22.69 -1.47
C ASN A 59 -14.91 21.22 -1.75
N GLN A 60 -16.11 20.75 -1.38
CA GLN A 60 -16.53 19.35 -1.59
C GLN A 60 -17.00 19.04 -3.02
N ALA A 61 -17.09 20.05 -3.90
CA ALA A 61 -17.49 19.92 -5.30
C ALA A 61 -16.31 20.08 -6.28
N ILE A 62 -15.06 19.97 -5.79
CA ILE A 62 -13.86 20.23 -6.60
C ILE A 62 -13.46 19.07 -7.54
N LEU A 63 -14.05 17.89 -7.37
CA LEU A 63 -13.75 16.74 -8.23
C LEU A 63 -14.19 17.01 -9.67
N SER A 64 -13.44 16.47 -10.63
CA SER A 64 -13.89 16.41 -12.02
C SER A 64 -15.17 15.57 -12.14
N THR A 65 -15.92 15.75 -13.23
CA THR A 65 -17.18 15.04 -13.47
C THR A 65 -17.05 13.52 -13.29
N ASP A 66 -15.97 12.93 -13.81
CA ASP A 66 -15.75 11.48 -13.75
C ASP A 66 -15.49 10.99 -12.31
N HIS A 67 -14.77 11.76 -11.50
CA HIS A 67 -14.53 11.42 -10.09
C HIS A 67 -15.75 11.71 -9.22
N ALA A 68 -16.48 12.79 -9.51
CA ALA A 68 -17.73 13.12 -8.84
C ALA A 68 -18.80 12.02 -9.06
N ALA A 69 -18.86 11.42 -10.25
CA ALA A 69 -19.77 10.31 -10.55
C ALA A 69 -19.42 9.00 -9.82
N ARG A 70 -18.14 8.80 -9.48
CA ARG A 70 -17.65 7.62 -8.75
C ARG A 70 -17.70 7.78 -7.23
N LYS A 71 -17.63 9.00 -6.73
CA LYS A 71 -17.71 9.30 -5.30
C LYS A 71 -19.15 9.09 -4.83
N ARG A 72 -19.35 8.37 -3.73
CA ARG A 72 -20.68 8.26 -3.10
C ARG A 72 -21.11 9.62 -2.56
N SER A 73 -22.41 9.91 -2.60
CA SER A 73 -22.94 11.22 -2.16
C SER A 73 -22.69 11.50 -0.68
N THR A 74 -22.60 10.45 0.16
CA THR A 74 -22.32 10.51 1.60
C THR A 74 -20.88 10.84 1.94
N ASP A 75 -19.95 10.63 1.01
CA ASP A 75 -18.52 10.63 1.32
C ASP A 75 -17.91 12.01 1.09
N ARG A 76 -16.90 12.36 1.90
CA ARG A 76 -16.18 13.63 1.80
C ARG A 76 -15.01 13.53 0.82
N VAL A 77 -14.69 14.66 0.21
CA VAL A 77 -13.44 14.88 -0.52
C VAL A 77 -12.38 15.35 0.47
N TYR A 78 -11.19 14.78 0.37
CA TYR A 78 -10.04 15.10 1.22
C TYR A 78 -8.89 15.67 0.38
N SER A 79 -8.12 16.57 1.00
CA SER A 79 -6.77 16.93 0.59
C SER A 79 -5.81 15.91 1.19
N LEU A 80 -5.17 15.10 0.34
CA LEU A 80 -4.12 14.15 0.74
C LEU A 80 -2.75 14.74 0.38
N ILE A 81 -1.91 14.92 1.38
CA ILE A 81 -0.48 15.18 1.20
C ILE A 81 0.27 13.91 1.58
N PHE A 82 1.18 13.47 0.71
CA PHE A 82 1.96 12.25 0.92
C PHE A 82 3.43 12.44 0.52
N ASP A 83 4.31 11.59 1.05
CA ASP A 83 5.70 11.51 0.64
C ASP A 83 6.21 10.05 0.61
N TYR A 84 7.52 9.91 0.40
CA TYR A 84 8.23 8.63 0.38
C TYR A 84 9.29 8.54 1.50
N LEU A 85 9.20 9.41 2.51
CA LEU A 85 10.14 9.49 3.63
C LEU A 85 9.67 8.55 4.74
N PHE A 86 9.73 7.24 4.50
CA PHE A 86 9.30 6.23 5.47
C PHE A 86 10.11 6.23 6.77
N THR A 87 11.29 6.84 6.77
CA THR A 87 12.13 7.05 7.96
C THR A 87 11.56 8.08 8.93
N ASP A 88 10.62 8.91 8.46
CA ASP A 88 9.99 9.96 9.27
C ASP A 88 8.76 9.45 10.03
N ILE A 89 8.38 8.18 9.82
CA ILE A 89 7.31 7.52 10.57
C ILE A 89 7.73 7.43 12.03
N ALA A 90 6.84 7.86 12.92
CA ALA A 90 7.12 7.90 14.34
C ALA A 90 7.46 6.50 14.90
N GLU A 91 8.51 6.41 15.73
CA GLU A 91 9.06 5.13 16.22
C GLU A 91 8.03 4.32 17.03
N GLU A 92 7.06 4.98 17.68
CA GLU A 92 5.96 4.35 18.40
C GLU A 92 5.05 3.50 17.51
N ASN A 93 5.02 3.77 16.20
CA ASN A 93 4.27 2.97 15.22
C ASN A 93 5.00 1.66 14.84
N GLY A 94 6.24 1.48 15.32
CA GLY A 94 7.07 0.32 15.03
C GLY A 94 7.86 0.44 13.72
N PRO A 95 8.73 -0.55 13.42
CA PRO A 95 9.57 -0.52 12.25
C PRO A 95 8.76 -0.72 10.96
N VAL A 96 9.11 0.04 9.93
CA VAL A 96 8.56 -0.13 8.59
C VAL A 96 9.38 -1.19 7.85
N CYS A 97 8.74 -2.32 7.54
CA CYS A 97 9.37 -3.44 6.84
C CYS A 97 8.83 -3.55 5.41
N MET A 98 9.69 -3.36 4.41
CA MET A 98 9.34 -3.61 3.00
C MET A 98 9.90 -4.97 2.56
N ARG A 99 9.04 -5.82 1.98
CA ARG A 99 9.42 -7.07 1.33
C ARG A 99 9.12 -6.99 -0.16
N ALA A 100 10.10 -7.31 -0.99
CA ALA A 100 9.94 -7.46 -2.42
C ALA A 100 10.42 -8.86 -2.79
N ASP A 101 9.52 -9.66 -3.35
CA ASP A 101 9.86 -10.98 -3.89
C ASP A 101 9.71 -10.91 -5.42
N MET A 102 10.70 -11.40 -6.17
CA MET A 102 10.75 -11.33 -7.63
C MET A 102 11.20 -12.67 -8.21
N THR A 103 10.60 -13.09 -9.32
CA THR A 103 10.94 -14.33 -10.03
C THR A 103 10.65 -14.16 -11.51
N ASP A 104 11.47 -14.78 -12.37
CA ASP A 104 11.23 -14.93 -13.80
C ASP A 104 10.71 -16.34 -14.16
N MET A 105 10.58 -17.23 -13.17
CA MET A 105 10.12 -18.60 -13.36
C MET A 105 8.59 -18.66 -13.49
N PRO A 106 8.05 -19.17 -14.61
CA PRO A 106 6.62 -19.37 -14.78
C PRO A 106 6.04 -20.30 -13.69
N GLY A 107 4.89 -19.95 -13.13
CA GLY A 107 4.17 -20.77 -12.13
C GLY A 107 4.74 -20.74 -10.71
N TYR A 108 5.83 -20.01 -10.46
CA TYR A 108 6.43 -19.92 -9.12
C TYR A 108 5.49 -19.28 -8.09
N TRP A 109 4.80 -18.19 -8.44
CA TRP A 109 3.89 -17.51 -7.52
C TRP A 109 2.67 -18.36 -7.17
N ASP A 110 2.09 -19.05 -8.15
CA ASP A 110 0.94 -19.93 -7.95
C ASP A 110 1.28 -21.06 -6.97
N ALA A 111 2.49 -21.63 -7.09
CA ALA A 111 2.96 -22.71 -6.22
C ALA A 111 3.29 -22.27 -4.78
N ILE A 112 3.51 -20.98 -4.51
CA ILE A 112 3.98 -20.47 -3.21
C ILE A 112 2.95 -19.59 -2.49
N ILE A 113 2.13 -18.84 -3.22
CA ILE A 113 1.13 -17.93 -2.62
C ILE A 113 -0.19 -18.68 -2.36
N ASP A 114 -0.60 -19.58 -3.25
CA ASP A 114 -1.87 -20.31 -3.15
C ASP A 114 -1.80 -21.58 -2.28
N SER A 115 -0.60 -21.94 -1.81
CA SER A 115 -0.43 -22.98 -0.81
C SER A 115 -0.89 -22.49 0.56
N SER A 116 -1.88 -23.17 1.16
CA SER A 116 -2.27 -22.91 2.56
C SER A 116 -1.05 -23.05 3.48
N PRO A 117 -0.88 -22.16 4.50
CA PRO A 117 0.24 -22.22 5.43
C PRO A 117 0.38 -23.57 6.13
N ASP A 118 -0.74 -24.27 6.26
CA ASP A 118 -0.86 -25.55 6.96
C ASP A 118 -1.00 -26.75 6.01
N ASP A 119 -0.87 -26.57 4.68
CA ASP A 119 -0.92 -27.69 3.74
C ASP A 119 0.39 -28.52 3.83
N PRO A 120 0.34 -29.76 4.35
CA PRO A 120 1.51 -30.61 4.46
C PRO A 120 2.00 -31.15 3.11
N THR A 121 1.22 -30.97 2.04
CA THR A 121 1.54 -31.39 0.67
C THR A 121 2.01 -30.25 -0.22
N ALA A 122 2.00 -29.00 0.28
CA ALA A 122 2.50 -27.85 -0.45
C ALA A 122 3.99 -28.06 -0.80
N PRO A 123 4.38 -27.83 -2.06
CA PRO A 123 5.71 -28.20 -2.56
C PRO A 123 6.83 -27.40 -1.90
N LEU A 124 6.52 -26.26 -1.24
CA LEU A 124 7.48 -25.42 -0.55
C LEU A 124 6.87 -24.88 0.74
N ARG A 125 7.34 -25.38 1.89
CA ARG A 125 7.13 -24.68 3.16
C ARG A 125 7.78 -23.30 3.05
N LYS A 126 7.02 -22.26 3.39
CA LYS A 126 7.38 -20.83 3.31
C LYS A 126 8.65 -20.42 4.07
N ARG A 127 9.43 -21.36 4.66
CA ARG A 127 10.58 -21.10 5.54
C ARG A 127 11.68 -22.17 5.56
N ASP A 128 12.03 -22.78 4.43
CA ASP A 128 13.39 -23.37 4.35
C ASP A 128 14.41 -22.26 4.05
N LEU A 129 14.88 -21.61 5.12
CA LEU A 129 15.97 -20.61 5.14
C LEU A 129 17.31 -21.13 4.57
N ASN A 130 17.37 -22.39 4.12
CA ASN A 130 18.54 -23.04 3.55
C ASN A 130 18.63 -22.95 2.01
N PHE A 131 17.71 -22.25 1.33
CA PHE A 131 17.77 -22.11 -0.14
C PHE A 131 19.00 -21.31 -0.65
N HIS A 132 19.75 -20.67 0.25
CA HIS A 132 21.05 -20.05 -0.04
C HIS A 132 22.25 -20.91 0.39
N SER A 133 22.20 -22.23 0.20
CA SER A 133 23.46 -22.94 -0.02
C SER A 133 23.90 -22.67 -1.46
N PRO A 134 25.05 -22.02 -1.71
CA PRO A 134 25.58 -21.87 -3.06
C PRO A 134 25.70 -23.28 -3.63
N ARG A 135 25.00 -23.56 -4.75
CA ARG A 135 25.39 -24.73 -5.56
C ARG A 135 26.85 -24.49 -5.91
N ALA A 136 27.72 -25.38 -5.42
CA ALA A 136 29.12 -25.38 -5.81
C ALA A 136 29.15 -25.26 -7.34
N LEU A 137 29.83 -24.24 -7.86
CA LEU A 137 30.15 -24.20 -9.28
C LEU A 137 30.99 -25.44 -9.56
N GLU A 138 30.36 -26.47 -10.10
CA GLU A 138 31.06 -27.57 -10.75
C GLU A 138 31.71 -27.00 -12.02
N LYS A 139 33.00 -27.30 -12.18
CA LYS A 139 33.92 -26.77 -13.18
C LYS A 139 33.67 -27.33 -14.57
#